data_AF-A0A951TJ99-F1
#
_entry.id   AF-A0A951TJ99-F1
#
_cell.length_a   1.000
_cell.length_b   1.000
_cell.length_c   1.000
_cell.angle_alpha   90.00
_cell.angle_beta   90.00
_cell.angle_gamma   90.00
#
_symmetry.space_group_name_H-M   'P 1'
#
loop_
_entity.id
_entity.type
_entity.pdbx_description
1 polymer ?
#
loop_
_entity_poly.entity_id
_entity_poly.type
_entity_poly.pdbx_seq_one_letter_code
_entity_poly.pdbx_strand_id
1 'polypeptide(L)' 'LEGIGCGCVVVGSSGGGLSDAIGPCGVTFQNGDVEALARALTPLLENPATLAPYLKAAPAHLEKYRAPNIARDYLKVFER' A
#
# COMPACT_ATOMS: atom_id res chain seq x y z
N LEU A 1 1.70 -2.55 5.03
CA LEU A 1 2.31 -1.36 5.66
C LEU A 1 3.82 -1.52 5.82
N GLU A 2 4.30 -2.60 6.45
CA GLU A 2 5.74 -2.81 6.69
C GLU A 2 6.55 -2.88 5.39
N GLY A 3 6.07 -3.59 4.36
CA GLY A 3 6.73 -3.61 3.05
C GLY A 3 6.90 -2.20 2.44
N ILE A 4 5.90 -1.32 2.60
CA ILE A 4 6.00 0.09 2.16
C ILE A 4 7.03 0.84 3.02
N GLY A 5 7.01 0.62 4.34
CA GLY A 5 7.97 1.20 5.29
C GLY A 5 9.42 0.79 5.06
N CYS A 6 9.65 -0.39 4.49
CA CYS A 6 10.96 -0.87 4.07
C CYS A 6 11.40 -0.37 2.68
N GLY A 7 10.59 0.47 2.01
CA GLY A 7 10.91 1.00 0.69
C GLY A 7 10.53 0.07 -0.47
N CYS A 8 9.64 -0.89 -0.28
CA CYS A 8 9.15 -1.77 -1.33
C CYS A 8 7.85 -1.22 -1.96
N VAL A 9 7.67 -1.47 -3.25
CA VAL A 9 6.36 -1.38 -3.92
C VAL A 9 5.60 -2.68 -3.66
N VAL A 10 4.36 -2.59 -3.18
CA VAL A 10 3.60 -3.77 -2.77
C VAL A 10 2.64 -4.20 -3.88
N VAL A 11 2.63 -5.50 -4.20
CA VAL A 11 1.56 -6.13 -4.99
C VAL A 11 0.79 -7.05 -4.06
N GLY A 12 -0.52 -6.83 -3.94
CA GLY A 12 -1.37 -7.62 -3.04
C GLY A 12 -2.74 -7.91 -3.64
N SER A 13 -3.40 -8.96 -3.19
CA SER A 13 -4.77 -9.23 -3.61
C SER A 13 -5.72 -8.14 -3.11
N SER A 14 -6.80 -7.85 -3.83
CA SER A 14 -7.75 -6.78 -3.52
C SER A 14 -8.71 -7.09 -2.36
N GLY A 15 -8.80 -8.34 -1.93
CA GLY A 15 -9.68 -8.78 -0.85
C GLY A 15 -9.23 -8.37 0.54
N GLY A 16 -10.20 -8.15 1.43
CA GLY A 16 -9.97 -7.75 2.82
C GLY A 16 -9.35 -6.35 2.94
N GLY A 17 -8.54 -6.12 3.98
CA GLY A 17 -7.92 -4.82 4.25
C GLY A 17 -6.65 -4.51 3.45
N LEU A 18 -6.23 -5.38 2.52
CA LEU A 18 -4.99 -5.19 1.75
C LEU A 18 -5.07 -3.98 0.82
N SER A 19 -6.21 -3.76 0.16
CA SER A 19 -6.39 -2.60 -0.70
C SER A 19 -6.23 -1.28 0.07
N ASP A 20 -6.80 -1.21 1.27
CA ASP A 20 -6.71 -0.03 2.13
C ASP A 20 -5.28 0.18 2.66
N ALA A 21 -4.63 -0.91 3.08
CA ALA A 21 -3.26 -0.88 3.60
C ALA A 21 -2.22 -0.51 2.53
N ILE A 22 -2.41 -0.97 1.28
CA ILE A 22 -1.53 -0.68 0.14
C ILE A 22 -1.74 0.77 -0.34
N GLY A 23 -3.01 1.16 -0.52
CA GLY A 23 -3.38 2.47 -1.03
C GLY A 23 -2.61 2.85 -2.30
N PRO A 24 -2.02 4.06 -2.38
CA PRO A 24 -1.29 4.53 -3.56
C PRO A 24 0.13 3.98 -3.68
N CYS A 25 0.57 3.09 -2.77
CA CYS A 25 1.96 2.64 -2.67
C CYS A 25 2.21 1.30 -3.38
N GLY A 26 1.28 0.88 -4.23
CA GLY A 26 1.34 -0.41 -4.88
C GLY A 26 0.16 -0.68 -5.79
N VAL A 27 0.03 -1.94 -6.20
CA VAL A 27 -0.99 -2.40 -7.12
C VAL A 27 -1.77 -3.53 -6.46
N THR A 28 -3.08 -3.58 -6.72
CA THR A 28 -3.91 -4.71 -6.32
C THR A 28 -4.35 -5.56 -7.50
N PHE A 29 -4.58 -6.84 -7.25
CA PHE A 29 -5.11 -7.80 -8.23
C PHE A 29 -6.22 -8.64 -7.61
N GLN A 30 -7.05 -9.30 -8.43
CA GLN A 30 -8.15 -10.12 -7.92
C GLN A 30 -7.66 -11.37 -7.18
N ASN A 31 -8.27 -11.69 -6.04
CA ASN A 31 -7.95 -12.91 -5.28
C ASN A 31 -8.11 -14.17 -6.14
N GLY A 32 -7.11 -15.05 -6.10
CA GLY A 32 -7.08 -16.32 -6.82
C GLY A 32 -6.77 -16.19 -8.32
N ASP A 33 -6.63 -14.98 -8.87
CA ASP A 33 -6.27 -14.77 -10.27
C ASP A 33 -4.75 -14.67 -10.44
N VAL A 34 -4.13 -15.81 -10.76
CA VAL A 34 -2.67 -15.93 -11.00
C VAL A 34 -2.24 -15.11 -12.21
N GLU A 35 -3.07 -15.04 -13.24
CA GLU A 35 -2.76 -14.28 -14.46
C GLU A 35 -2.79 -12.77 -14.18
N ALA A 36 -3.71 -12.30 -13.34
CA ALA A 36 -3.72 -10.91 -12.88
C ALA A 36 -2.52 -10.58 -12.01
N LEU A 37 -2.08 -11.50 -11.15
CA LEU A 37 -0.84 -11.33 -10.38
C LEU A 37 0.37 -11.19 -11.31
N ALA A 38 0.51 -12.07 -12.31
CA ALA A 38 1.59 -12.00 -13.28
C ALA A 38 1.58 -10.66 -14.03
N ARG A 39 0.42 -10.25 -14.57
CA ARG A 39 0.25 -8.95 -15.24
C ARG A 39 0.61 -7.75 -14.36
N ALA A 40 0.33 -7.82 -13.05
CA ALA A 40 0.67 -6.76 -12.12
C ALA A 40 2.19 -6.71 -11.82
N LEU A 41 2.85 -7.87 -11.73
CA LEU A 41 4.28 -7.96 -11.41
C LEU A 41 5.19 -7.63 -12.60
N THR A 42 4.86 -8.11 -13.81
CA THR A 42 5.69 -7.96 -15.01
C THR A 42 6.24 -6.54 -15.21
N PRO A 43 5.42 -5.47 -15.28
CA PRO A 43 5.94 -4.12 -15.52
C PRO A 43 6.84 -3.61 -14.38
N LEU A 44 6.55 -4.01 -13.13
CA LEU A 44 7.30 -3.60 -11.94
C LEU A 44 8.69 -4.25 -11.89
N LEU A 45 8.81 -5.48 -12.38
CA LEU A 45 10.06 -6.23 -12.41
C LEU A 45 10.90 -5.89 -13.64
N GLU A 46 10.28 -5.68 -14.80
CA GLU A 46 10.99 -5.43 -16.06
C GLU A 46 11.38 -3.97 -16.24
N ASN A 47 10.65 -3.03 -15.64
CA ASN A 47 10.89 -1.60 -15.79
C ASN A 47 10.92 -0.89 -14.43
N PRO A 48 12.11 -0.70 -13.83
CA PRO A 48 12.26 -0.04 -12.53
C PRO A 48 11.68 1.39 -12.46
N ALA A 49 11.56 2.10 -13.59
CA ALA A 49 10.95 3.42 -13.61
C ALA A 49 9.47 3.40 -13.21
N THR A 50 8.79 2.25 -13.37
CA THR A 50 7.40 2.07 -12.95
C THR A 50 7.24 2.05 -11.43
N LEU A 51 8.31 1.83 -10.67
CA LEU A 51 8.30 1.82 -9.21
C LEU A 51 8.22 3.25 -8.62
N ALA A 52 8.79 4.23 -9.30
CA ALA A 52 9.02 5.57 -8.77
C ALA A 52 7.74 6.28 -8.27
N PRO A 53 6.59 6.23 -8.97
CA PRO A 53 5.36 6.85 -8.48
C PRO A 53 4.88 6.28 -7.14
N TYR A 54 4.96 4.96 -6.97
CA TYR A 54 4.54 4.27 -5.74
C TYR A 54 5.45 4.62 -4.56
N LEU A 55 6.77 4.60 -4.80
CA LEU A 55 7.75 4.96 -3.78
C LEU A 55 7.62 6.43 -3.37
N LYS A 56 7.31 7.33 -4.31
CA LYS A 56 7.04 8.75 -4.03
C LYS A 56 5.81 8.94 -3.14
N ALA A 57 4.79 8.08 -3.26
CA ALA A 57 3.58 8.15 -2.46
C ALA A 57 3.76 7.61 -1.03
N ALA A 58 4.77 6.76 -0.79
CA ALA A 58 4.98 6.06 0.46
C ALA A 58 5.05 6.95 1.70
N PRO A 59 5.83 8.06 1.75
CA PRO A 59 5.93 8.88 2.96
C PRO A 59 4.59 9.47 3.41
N ALA A 60 3.82 10.02 2.47
CA ALA A 60 2.53 10.64 2.77
C ALA A 60 1.47 9.61 3.17
N HIS A 61 1.52 8.40 2.60
CA HIS A 61 0.61 7.32 2.97
C HIS A 61 0.93 6.77 4.37
N LEU A 62 2.20 6.49 4.66
CA LEU A 62 2.64 5.94 5.94
C LEU A 62 2.44 6.88 7.11
N GLU A 63 2.49 8.19 6.90
CA GLU A 63 2.25 9.18 7.96
C GLU A 63 0.90 8.94 8.66
N LYS A 64 -0.15 8.58 7.90
CA LYS A 64 -1.48 8.26 8.44
C LYS A 64 -1.48 7.09 9.43
N TYR A 65 -0.55 6.15 9.26
CA TYR A 65 -0.45 4.92 10.05
C TYR A 65 0.56 5.02 11.19
N ARG A 66 1.15 6.19 11.42
CA ARG A 66 2.05 6.38 12.57
C ARG A 66 1.27 6.38 13.88
N ALA A 67 1.85 5.75 14.91
CA ALA A 67 1.22 5.61 16.22
C ALA A 67 0.66 6.93 16.80
N PRO A 68 1.34 8.09 16.72
CA PRO A 68 0.78 9.35 17.24
C PRO A 68 -0.49 9.80 16.49
N ASN A 69 -0.54 9.59 15.17
CA ASN A 69 -1.70 9.97 14.36
C ASN A 69 -2.89 9.05 14.63
N ILE A 70 -2.66 7.75 14.73
CA ILE A 70 -3.69 6.77 15.11
C ILE A 70 -4.22 7.08 16.51
N ALA A 71 -3.34 7.27 17.51
CA ALA A 71 -3.77 7.58 18.88
C ALA A 71 -4.62 8.84 18.95
N ARG A 72 -4.21 9.91 18.27
CA ARG A 72 -4.99 11.16 18.15
C ARG A 72 -6.37 10.90 17.56
N ASP A 73 -6.46 10.11 16.49
CA ASP A 73 -7.73 9.87 15.81
C ASP A 73 -8.69 9.00 16.64
N TYR A 74 -8.16 8.10 17.48
CA TYR A 74 -8.95 7.40 18.49
C TYR A 74 -9.46 8.34 19.61
N LEU A 75 -8.61 9.21 20.16
CA LEU A 75 -9.00 10.13 21.24
C LEU A 75 -10.17 11.05 20.84
N LYS A 76 -10.20 11.52 19.59
CA LYS A 76 -11.31 12.34 19.05
C LYS A 76 -12.68 11.67 19.15
N VAL A 77 -12.75 10.33 19.17
CA VAL A 77 -14.01 9.59 19.31
C VAL A 77 -14.57 9.72 20.73
N PHE A 78 -13.69 9.81 21.73
CA PHE A 78 -14.06 9.96 23.15
C PHE A 78 -14.33 11.40 23.58
N GLU A 79 -13.91 12.37 22.78
CA GLU A 79 -14.14 13.81 23.00
C GLU A 79 -15.49 14.31 22.45
N ARG A 80 -16.33 13.40 21.93
CA ARG A 80 -17.70 13.66 21.49
C ARG A 80 -18.71 13.36 22.59
#